data_AF-U3B2S6-F1
#
_entry.id   AF-U3B2S6-F1
#
_cell.length_a   1.000
_cell.length_b   1.000
_cell.length_c   1.000
_cell.angle_alpha   90.00
_cell.angle_beta   90.00
_cell.angle_gamma   90.00
#
_symmetry.space_group_name_H-M   'P 1'
#
loop_
_entity.id
_entity.type
_entity.pdbx_description
1 polymer ?
#
loop_
_entity_poly.entity_id
_entity_poly.type
_entity_poly.pdbx_seq_one_letter_code
_entity_poly.pdbx_strand_id
1 'polypeptide(L)'
;MGIRRTAQEWQTLIEQSESSSLSKLAFCKLKEVNPSTFYAKRKQLNKTEVYQGFVRAEVVEMTTKYQAQIATGNMTLLVNDVELSIPQGTPVAYLAELIGALS
;
A
#
# COMPACT_ATOMS: atom_id res chain seq x y z
N MET A 1 20.58 15.24 26.42
CA MET A 1 21.82 15.35 25.62
C MET A 1 21.51 14.77 24.25
N GLY A 2 21.35 15.61 23.22
CA GLY A 2 20.96 15.11 21.89
C GLY A 2 22.14 14.43 21.21
N ILE A 3 22.00 13.16 20.83
CA ILE A 3 23.02 12.44 20.07
C ILE A 3 23.24 13.20 18.74
N ARG A 4 24.39 13.87 18.62
CA ARG A 4 24.80 14.55 17.38
C ARG A 4 25.24 13.48 16.39
N ARG A 5 24.35 13.14 15.47
CA ARG A 5 24.63 12.23 14.35
C ARG A 5 25.19 13.03 13.17
N THR A 6 26.28 12.53 12.60
CA THR A 6 26.93 13.04 11.39
C THR A 6 26.08 12.79 10.14
N ALA A 7 26.40 13.47 9.04
CA ALA A 7 25.64 13.33 7.79
C ALA A 7 25.63 11.88 7.26
N GLN A 8 26.76 11.17 7.39
CA GLN A 8 26.86 9.76 6.98
C GLN A 8 25.99 8.84 7.84
N GLU A 9 25.97 9.05 9.16
CA GLU A 9 25.10 8.28 10.06
C GLU A 9 23.61 8.48 9.73
N TRP A 10 23.22 9.69 9.32
CA TRP A 10 21.86 9.95 8.85
C TRP A 10 21.53 9.23 7.55
N GLN A 11 22.47 9.17 6.61
CA GLN A 11 22.29 8.45 5.35
C GLN A 11 22.04 6.95 5.61
N THR A 12 22.92 6.32 6.39
CA THR A 12 22.80 4.91 6.75
C THR A 12 21.50 4.62 7.50
N LEU A 13 21.05 5.53 8.38
CA LEU A 13 19.77 5.37 9.08
C LEU A 13 18.56 5.40 8.13
N ILE A 14 18.62 6.21 7.08
CA ILE A 14 17.54 6.30 6.08
C ILE A 14 17.54 5.03 5.21
N GLU A 15 18.69 4.58 4.73
CA GLU A 15 18.81 3.33 3.96
C GLU A 15 18.37 2.11 4.79
N GLN A 16 18.74 2.07 6.07
CA GLN A 16 18.27 1.03 7.00
C GLN A 16 16.75 1.09 7.22
N SER A 17 16.15 2.29 7.21
CA SER A 17 14.70 2.42 7.35
C SER A 17 13.94 1.95 6.10
N GLU A 18 14.55 2.06 4.92
CA GLU A 18 13.95 1.66 3.64
C GLU A 18 14.13 0.17 3.36
N SER A 19 15.26 -0.40 3.79
CA SER A 19 15.51 -1.85 3.76
C SER A 19 14.77 -2.61 4.88
N SER A 20 14.36 -1.93 5.95
CA SER A 20 13.58 -2.53 7.02
C SER A 20 12.11 -2.66 6.61
N SER A 21 11.49 -3.80 6.89
CA SER A 21 10.04 -4.01 6.74
C SER A 21 9.21 -3.30 7.82
N LEU A 22 9.83 -2.44 8.64
CA LEU A 22 9.17 -1.72 9.72
C LEU A 22 8.59 -0.39 9.21
N SER A 23 7.45 0.01 9.78
CA SER A 23 6.94 1.37 9.57
C SER A 23 7.96 2.40 10.08
N LYS A 24 8.11 3.52 9.36
CA LYS A 24 9.06 4.61 9.69
C LYS A 24 8.93 5.09 11.14
N LEU A 25 7.71 5.13 11.67
CA LEU A 25 7.46 5.48 13.07
C LEU A 25 7.99 4.43 14.06
N ALA A 26 7.83 3.14 13.74
CA ALA A 26 8.34 2.04 14.55
C ALA A 26 9.87 2.02 14.52
N PHE A 27 10.47 2.25 13.34
CA PHE A 27 11.91 2.39 13.17
C PHE A 27 12.48 3.56 13.97
N CYS A 28 11.83 4.74 13.93
CA CYS A 28 12.23 5.91 14.71
C CYS A 28 12.20 5.63 16.22
N LYS A 29 11.17 4.93 16.71
CA LYS A 29 11.09 4.50 18.12
C LYS A 29 12.23 3.56 18.48
N LEU A 30 12.51 2.57 17.65
CA LEU A 30 13.58 1.57 17.88
C LEU A 30 14.97 2.19 17.91
N LYS A 31 15.25 3.15 17.03
CA LYS A 31 16.55 3.82 16.94
C LYS A 31 16.67 5.05 17.87
N GLU A 32 15.65 5.29 18.69
CA GLU A 32 15.54 6.46 19.58
C GLU A 32 15.79 7.78 18.83
N VAL A 33 15.20 7.87 17.64
CA VAL A 33 15.26 9.07 16.79
C VAL A 33 13.91 9.75 16.82
N ASN A 34 13.91 11.06 17.00
CA ASN A 34 12.68 11.84 16.88
C ASN A 34 12.16 11.79 15.42
N PRO A 35 10.89 11.40 15.19
CA PRO A 35 10.33 11.31 13.84
C PRO A 35 10.43 12.61 13.03
N SER A 36 10.23 13.76 13.68
CA SER A 36 10.33 15.08 13.03
C SER A 36 11.75 15.36 12.55
N THR A 37 12.75 15.03 13.36
CA THR A 37 14.16 15.17 12.98
C THR A 37 14.52 14.21 11.85
N PHE A 38 14.01 12.98 11.88
CA PHE A 38 14.20 11.99 10.84
C PHE A 38 13.65 12.47 9.49
N TYR A 39 12.41 12.95 9.44
CA TYR A 39 11.81 13.50 8.22
C TYR A 39 12.53 14.76 7.71
N ALA A 40 12.93 15.65 8.61
CA ALA A 40 13.69 16.85 8.26
C ALA A 40 15.05 16.50 7.63
N LYS A 41 15.76 15.51 8.18
CA LYS A 41 17.05 15.05 7.66
C LYS A 41 16.93 14.29 6.35
N ARG A 42 15.93 13.43 6.21
CA ARG A 42 15.61 12.76 4.94
C ARG A 42 15.32 13.76 3.82
N LYS A 43 14.55 14.81 4.10
CA LYS A 43 14.27 15.89 3.13
C LYS A 43 15.54 16.67 2.75
N GLN A 44 16.47 16.89 3.70
CA GLN A 44 17.74 17.56 3.42
C GLN A 44 18.65 16.70 2.52
N LEU A 45 18.76 15.40 2.80
CA LEU A 45 19.60 14.48 2.02
C LEU A 45 19.05 14.28 0.60
N ASN A 46 17.74 14.11 0.44
CA ASN A 46 17.11 14.04 -0.88
C ASN A 46 17.26 15.34 -1.69
N LYS A 47 17.39 16.49 -1.03
CA LYS A 47 17.65 17.77 -1.73
C LYS A 47 19.09 17.86 -2.23
N THR A 48 20.05 17.25 -1.54
CA THR A 48 21.46 17.24 -1.96
C THR A 48 21.66 16.41 -3.23
N GLU A 49 20.92 15.32 -3.40
CA GLU A 49 20.90 14.54 -4.65
C GLU A 49 20.20 15.29 -5.80
N VAL A 50 19.28 16.21 -5.46
CA VAL A 50 18.45 16.93 -6.42
C VAL A 50 18.83 18.42 -6.49
N TYR A 51 20.11 18.70 -6.75
CA TYR A 51 20.52 19.94 -7.43
C TYR A 51 20.20 19.85 -8.94
N GLN A 52 19.01 19.37 -9.28
CA GLN A 52 18.43 19.45 -10.61
C GLN A 52 17.07 20.13 -10.43
N GLY A 53 16.89 21.25 -11.14
CA GLY A 53 15.84 22.24 -10.92
C GLY A 53 14.42 21.67 -10.86
N PHE A 54 13.52 22.46 -10.27
CA PHE A 54 12.07 22.26 -10.22
C PHE A 54 11.60 20.81 -10.33
N VAL A 55 11.65 20.09 -9.21
CA VAL A 55 10.99 18.79 -9.12
C VAL A 55 9.48 19.00 -9.19
N ARG A 56 8.86 18.55 -10.28
CA ARG A 56 7.42 18.37 -10.36
C ARG A 56 7.05 17.30 -9.34
N ALA A 57 6.52 17.73 -8.19
CA ALA A 57 5.83 16.83 -7.29
C ALA A 57 4.56 16.38 -8.02
N GLU A 58 4.64 15.26 -8.73
CA GLU A 58 3.44 14.55 -9.12
C GLU A 58 2.79 14.13 -7.81
N VAL A 59 1.61 14.68 -7.53
CA VAL A 59 0.74 14.17 -6.50
C VAL A 59 0.41 12.76 -6.97
N VAL A 60 1.22 11.79 -6.54
CA VAL A 60 0.80 10.41 -6.51
C VAL A 60 -0.36 10.46 -5.54
N GLU A 61 -1.55 10.57 -6.10
CA GLU A 61 -2.77 10.30 -5.39
C GLU A 61 -2.52 8.98 -4.68
N MET A 62 -2.25 9.06 -3.38
CA MET A 62 -2.58 8.01 -2.46
C MET A 62 -4.11 7.96 -2.42
N THR A 63 -4.72 7.70 -3.58
CA THR A 63 -5.85 6.81 -3.62
C THR A 63 -5.30 5.55 -2.97
N THR A 64 -5.49 5.49 -1.65
CA THR A 64 -5.99 4.27 -1.06
C THR A 64 -7.07 3.85 -2.02
N LYS A 65 -6.69 3.01 -2.99
CA LYS A 65 -7.63 2.24 -3.76
C LYS A 65 -8.32 1.50 -2.64
N TYR A 66 -9.46 2.05 -2.24
CA TYR A 66 -10.46 1.31 -1.52
C TYR A 66 -10.81 0.21 -2.52
N GLN A 67 -9.99 -0.83 -2.54
CA GLN A 67 -10.44 -2.14 -2.87
C GLN A 67 -11.42 -2.37 -1.74
N ALA A 68 -12.68 -1.99 -2.01
CA ALA A 68 -13.79 -2.65 -1.39
C ALA A 68 -13.41 -4.12 -1.51
N GLN A 69 -13.03 -4.71 -0.39
CA GLN A 69 -13.02 -6.15 -0.28
C GLN A 69 -14.50 -6.46 -0.43
N ILE A 70 -14.96 -6.57 -1.67
CA ILE A 70 -16.28 -7.07 -1.97
C ILE A 70 -16.22 -8.44 -1.34
N ALA A 71 -16.98 -8.59 -0.25
CA ALA A 71 -17.06 -9.85 0.46
C ALA A 71 -17.29 -10.92 -0.61
N THR A 72 -16.30 -11.81 -0.76
CA THR A 72 -16.30 -12.91 -1.70
C THR A 72 -17.32 -13.95 -1.23
N GLY A 73 -18.59 -13.57 -1.25
CA GLY A 73 -19.70 -14.45 -0.97
C GLY A 73 -20.17 -15.07 -2.28
N ASN A 74 -20.07 -16.38 -2.41
CA ASN A 74 -20.65 -17.08 -3.55
C ASN A 74 -22.18 -16.87 -3.53
N MET A 75 -22.77 -16.67 -4.70
CA MET A 75 -24.22 -16.68 -4.88
C MET A 75 -24.66 -18.14 -5.11
N THR A 76 -25.75 -18.56 -4.49
CA THR A 76 -26.29 -19.91 -4.70
C THR A 76 -27.47 -19.87 -5.66
N LEU A 77 -27.47 -20.80 -6.62
CA LEU A 77 -28.57 -21.04 -7.54
C LEU A 77 -29.15 -22.42 -7.21
N LEU A 78 -30.45 -22.46 -6.91
CA LEU A 78 -31.19 -23.70 -6.67
C LEU A 78 -32.06 -23.99 -7.89
N VAL A 79 -31.85 -25.15 -8.52
CA VAL A 79 -32.67 -25.65 -9.63
C VAL A 79 -33.09 -27.07 -9.31
N ASN A 80 -34.40 -27.29 -9.15
CA ASN A 80 -34.96 -28.53 -8.62
C ASN A 80 -34.32 -28.89 -7.26
N ASP A 81 -33.71 -30.07 -7.13
CA ASP A 81 -33.00 -30.55 -5.93
C ASP A 81 -31.47 -30.30 -5.98
N VAL A 82 -30.98 -29.49 -6.92
CA VAL A 82 -29.55 -29.21 -7.08
C VAL A 82 -29.22 -27.78 -6.66
N GLU A 83 -28.25 -27.65 -5.76
CA GLU A 83 -27.67 -26.37 -5.34
C GLU A 83 -26.32 -26.15 -6.04
N LEU A 84 -26.19 -25.01 -6.71
CA LEU A 84 -24.96 -24.58 -7.37
C LEU A 84 -24.41 -23.32 -6.72
N SER A 85 -23.17 -23.36 -6.25
CA SER A 85 -22.46 -22.21 -5.69
C SER A 85 -21.66 -21.50 -6.79
N ILE A 86 -22.00 -20.25 -7.06
CA ILE A 86 -21.45 -19.41 -8.13
C ILE A 86 -20.56 -18.31 -7.53
N PRO A 87 -19.29 -18.20 -7.93
CA PRO A 87 -18.40 -17.16 -7.42
C PRO A 87 -18.82 -15.76 -7.89
N GLN A 88 -18.54 -14.75 -7.06
CA GLN A 88 -18.67 -13.35 -7.48
C GLN A 88 -17.67 -13.04 -8.60
N GLY A 89 -18.12 -12.28 -9.60
CA GLY A 89 -17.33 -11.98 -10.79
C GLY A 89 -17.65 -12.88 -11.99
N THR A 90 -18.55 -13.85 -11.84
CA THR A 90 -19.11 -14.58 -12.97
C THR A 90 -19.79 -13.59 -13.93
N PRO A 91 -19.41 -13.54 -15.23
CA PRO A 91 -20.02 -12.63 -16.18
C PRO A 91 -21.54 -12.83 -16.29
N VAL A 92 -22.29 -11.73 -16.34
CA VAL A 92 -23.75 -11.76 -16.43
C VAL A 92 -24.25 -12.52 -17.67
N ALA A 93 -23.53 -12.42 -18.78
CA ALA A 93 -23.86 -13.16 -20.00
C ALA A 93 -23.85 -14.68 -19.79
N TYR A 94 -22.83 -15.20 -19.10
CA TYR A 94 -22.73 -16.62 -18.78
C TYR A 94 -23.85 -17.08 -17.84
N LEU A 95 -24.23 -16.25 -16.86
CA LEU A 95 -25.35 -16.55 -15.98
C LEU A 95 -26.68 -16.64 -16.74
N ALA A 96 -26.92 -15.73 -17.68
CA ALA A 96 -28.13 -15.74 -18.49
C ALA A 96 -28.21 -16.99 -19.37
N GLU A 97 -27.10 -17.38 -20.00
CA GLU A 97 -27.02 -18.62 -20.79
C GLU A 97 -27.22 -19.86 -19.92
N LEU A 98 -26.56 -19.92 -18.75
CA LEU A 98 -26.70 -21.03 -17.80
C LEU A 98 -28.14 -21.18 -17.32
N ILE A 99 -28.78 -20.09 -16.88
CA ILE A 99 -30.17 -20.11 -16.42
C ILE A 99 -31.13 -20.49 -17.55
N GLY A 100 -30.87 -20.00 -18.77
CA GLY A 100 -31.66 -20.36 -19.96
C GLY A 100 -31.52 -21.83 -20.36
N ALA A 101 -30.34 -22.42 -20.19
CA ALA A 101 -30.11 -23.84 -20.46
C ALA A 101 -30.68 -24.78 -19.39
N LEU A 102 -30.92 -24.26 -18.17
CA LEU A 102 -31.46 -25.00 -17.04
C LEU A 102 -32.99 -24.89 -16.89
N SER A 103 -33.64 -23.99 -17.66
CA SER A 103 -35.11 -23.86 -17.75
C SER A 103 -35.71 -24.88 -18.70
#